data_AF-E4Q3H9-F1
#
_entry.id   AF-E4Q3H9-F1
#
_cell.length_a   1.000
_cell.length_b   1.000
_cell.length_c   1.000
_cell.angle_alpha   90.00
_cell.angle_beta   90.00
_cell.angle_gamma   90.00
#
_symmetry.space_group_name_H-M   'P 1'
#
loop_
_entity.id
_entity.type
_entity.pdbx_description
1 polymer ?
#
loop_
_entity_poly.entity_id
_entity_poly.type
_entity_poly.pdbx_seq_one_letter_code
_entity_poly.pdbx_strand_id
1 'polypeptide(L)'
;MTDGTVTAVYDFYAGTQAIEIKNSDGSVIRYGEVKSKVKVGDKVKQGQVIATVIPNTQSGNAMLHLEVYKGDSSRPLTQRNNKTYKYVPEANYERRSNLINPMDLLRLKTKSEKDVKK
;
A
#
# COMPACT_ATOMS: atom_id res chain seq x y z
N MET A 1 -1.16 8.90 3.99
CA MET A 1 0.13 8.68 3.32
C MET A 1 1.14 9.63 3.95
N THR A 2 2.27 9.11 4.44
CA THR A 2 3.30 9.88 5.11
C THR A 2 4.66 9.59 4.47
N ASP A 3 5.74 10.08 5.06
CA ASP A 3 7.08 9.56 4.80
C ASP A 3 7.14 8.04 5.04
N GLY A 4 8.06 7.35 4.38
CA GLY A 4 8.16 5.90 4.49
C GLY A 4 9.46 5.31 3.95
N THR A 5 9.50 3.98 3.95
CA THR A 5 10.60 3.18 3.37
C THR A 5 10.01 2.20 2.37
N VAL A 6 10.62 2.12 1.19
CA VAL A 6 10.25 1.14 0.16
C VAL A 6 10.66 -0.25 0.63
N THR A 7 9.70 -1.17 0.74
CA THR A 7 9.93 -2.53 1.23
C THR A 7 9.92 -3.58 0.12
N ALA A 8 9.28 -3.30 -1.02
CA ALA A 8 9.27 -4.19 -2.18
C ALA A 8 9.06 -3.41 -3.48
N VAL A 9 9.68 -3.91 -4.56
CA VAL A 9 9.42 -3.54 -5.96
C VAL A 9 9.49 -4.82 -6.78
N TYR A 10 8.46 -5.14 -7.55
CA TYR A 10 8.39 -6.40 -8.30
C TYR A 10 7.42 -6.32 -9.47
N ASP A 11 7.56 -7.25 -10.42
CA ASP A 11 6.67 -7.38 -11.58
C ASP A 11 5.24 -7.75 -11.15
N PHE A 12 4.27 -7.13 -11.79
CA PHE A 12 2.86 -7.23 -11.45
C PHE A 12 2.01 -7.55 -12.68
N TYR A 13 0.73 -7.23 -12.63
CA TYR A 13 -0.24 -7.57 -13.66
C TYR A 13 0.18 -7.05 -15.04
N ALA A 14 0.20 -7.94 -16.04
CA ALA A 14 0.35 -7.63 -17.46
C ALA A 14 1.46 -6.58 -17.76
N GLY A 15 2.70 -6.91 -17.39
CA GLY A 15 3.90 -6.11 -17.71
C GLY A 15 4.04 -4.81 -16.93
N THR A 16 3.21 -4.59 -15.91
CA THR A 16 3.36 -3.49 -14.95
C THR A 16 4.18 -3.92 -13.72
N GLN A 17 4.45 -2.99 -12.81
CA GLN A 17 5.11 -3.25 -11.53
C GLN A 17 4.24 -2.82 -10.36
N ALA A 18 4.55 -3.35 -9.18
CA ALA A 18 4.02 -2.91 -7.91
C ALA A 18 5.14 -2.47 -6.95
N ILE A 19 4.83 -1.48 -6.13
CA ILE A 19 5.71 -0.94 -5.09
C ILE A 19 4.99 -1.03 -3.76
N GLU A 20 5.68 -1.49 -2.73
CA GLU A 20 5.17 -1.50 -1.36
C GLU A 20 6.00 -0.54 -0.50
N ILE A 21 5.33 0.31 0.26
CA ILE A 21 5.95 1.26 1.19
C ILE A 21 5.39 1.05 2.58
N LYS A 22 6.28 0.85 3.55
CA LYS A 22 5.96 0.97 4.97
C LYS A 22 6.08 2.43 5.37
N ASN A 23 4.95 3.03 5.72
CA ASN A 23 4.81 4.42 6.13
C ASN A 23 5.23 4.59 7.59
N SER A 24 5.56 5.83 7.95
CA SER A 24 5.97 6.22 9.31
C SER A 24 4.84 6.11 10.33
N ASP A 25 3.58 6.19 9.89
CA ASP A 25 2.39 5.90 10.71
C ASP A 25 2.14 4.40 10.93
N GLY A 26 3.04 3.54 10.43
CA GLY A 26 2.96 2.08 10.53
C GLY A 26 2.17 1.41 9.42
N SER A 27 1.38 2.16 8.64
CA SER A 27 0.60 1.60 7.53
C SER A 27 1.51 1.05 6.43
N VAL A 28 1.02 0.06 5.69
CA VAL A 28 1.67 -0.45 4.49
C VAL A 28 0.79 -0.14 3.30
N ILE A 29 1.36 0.48 2.26
CA ILE A 29 0.62 0.83 1.05
C ILE A 29 1.28 0.16 -0.13
N ARG A 30 0.46 -0.49 -0.97
CA ARG A 30 0.87 -1.02 -2.27
C ARG A 30 0.32 -0.13 -3.37
N TYR A 31 1.21 0.27 -4.27
CA TYR A 31 0.91 0.99 -5.50
C TYR A 31 1.17 0.03 -6.67
N GLY A 32 0.12 -0.49 -7.29
CA GLY A 32 0.20 -1.38 -8.44
C GLY A 32 0.00 -0.64 -9.77
N GLU A 33 0.32 -1.34 -10.85
CA GLU A 33 0.08 -0.91 -12.24
C GLU A 33 0.93 0.31 -12.62
N VAL A 34 2.14 0.34 -12.08
CA VAL A 34 3.11 1.43 -12.25
C VAL A 34 4.43 0.96 -12.83
N LYS A 35 5.30 1.90 -13.19
CA LYS A 35 6.75 1.71 -13.39
C LYS A 35 7.48 2.43 -12.27
N SER A 36 8.29 1.70 -11.51
CA SER A 36 8.97 2.25 -10.34
C SER A 36 10.07 3.25 -10.71
N LYS A 37 10.20 4.30 -9.88
CA LYS A 37 11.35 5.23 -9.87
C LYS A 37 12.21 5.11 -8.62
N VAL A 38 11.83 4.19 -7.73
CA VAL A 38 12.50 3.92 -6.46
C VAL A 38 12.86 2.44 -6.38
N LYS A 39 13.76 2.09 -5.47
CA LYS A 39 14.16 0.70 -5.19
C LYS A 39 13.98 0.37 -3.71
N VAL A 40 13.99 -0.93 -3.41
CA VAL A 40 13.90 -1.43 -2.03
C VAL A 40 14.97 -0.77 -1.15
N GLY A 41 14.58 -0.33 0.03
CA GLY A 41 15.44 0.36 0.99
C GLY A 41 15.43 1.89 0.88
N ASP A 42 14.97 2.46 -0.25
CA ASP A 42 14.87 3.91 -0.39
C ASP A 42 13.93 4.51 0.66
N LYS A 43 14.34 5.64 1.23
CA LYS A 43 13.48 6.51 2.05
C LYS A 43 12.73 7.46 1.12
N VAL A 44 11.43 7.63 1.35
CA VAL A 44 10.58 8.50 0.53
C VAL A 44 9.84 9.50 1.41
N LYS A 45 9.57 10.68 0.85
CA LYS A 45 8.81 11.76 1.51
C LYS A 45 7.38 11.82 1.01
N GLN A 46 6.45 12.27 1.87
CA GLN A 46 5.09 12.58 1.42
C GLN A 46 5.14 13.58 0.26
N GLY A 47 4.43 13.27 -0.83
CA GLY A 47 4.41 14.10 -2.05
C GLY A 47 5.55 13.82 -3.04
N GLN A 48 6.52 12.98 -2.69
CA GLN A 48 7.56 12.54 -3.61
C GLN A 48 6.97 11.67 -4.73
N VAL A 49 7.39 11.93 -5.97
CA VAL A 49 7.04 11.07 -7.11
C VAL A 49 7.86 9.78 -7.04
N ILE A 50 7.19 8.67 -6.71
CA ILE A 50 7.83 7.35 -6.54
C ILE A 50 7.70 6.42 -7.75
N ALA A 51 6.76 6.70 -8.65
CA ALA A 51 6.45 5.86 -9.80
C ALA A 51 5.70 6.65 -10.89
N THR A 52 5.51 6.03 -12.05
CA THR A 52 4.59 6.50 -13.11
C THR A 52 3.55 5.42 -13.39
N VAL A 53 2.26 5.75 -13.46
CA VAL A 53 1.21 4.82 -13.94
C VAL A 53 1.45 4.52 -15.42
N ILE A 54 1.43 3.24 -15.81
CA ILE A 54 1.67 2.83 -17.19
C ILE A 54 0.54 1.95 -17.71
N PRO A 55 0.28 1.94 -19.03
CA PRO A 55 -0.68 1.01 -19.62
C PRO A 55 -0.20 -0.43 -19.46
N ASN A 56 -1.13 -1.35 -19.19
CA ASN A 56 -0.82 -2.78 -19.14
C ASN A 56 -0.68 -3.36 -20.56
N THR A 57 0.10 -4.43 -20.70
CA THR A 57 0.39 -5.05 -22.01
C THR A 57 -0.75 -5.88 -22.58
N GLN A 58 -1.77 -6.22 -21.79
CA GLN A 58 -2.89 -7.06 -22.23
C GLN A 58 -4.01 -6.28 -22.91
N SER A 59 -4.31 -5.07 -22.42
CA SER A 59 -5.42 -4.23 -22.91
C SER A 59 -5.01 -2.83 -23.33
N GLY A 60 -3.79 -2.39 -22.99
CA GLY A 60 -3.35 -1.01 -23.20
C GLY A 60 -3.97 0.01 -22.23
N ASN A 61 -4.83 -0.43 -21.30
CA ASN A 61 -5.46 0.45 -20.32
C ASN A 61 -4.52 0.79 -19.16
N ALA A 62 -4.61 2.01 -18.63
CA ALA A 62 -3.82 2.49 -17.52
C ALA A 62 -4.72 2.84 -16.33
N MET A 63 -4.35 2.39 -15.12
CA MET A 63 -5.01 2.72 -13.86
C MET A 63 -4.02 2.63 -12.69
N LEU A 64 -4.34 3.23 -11.55
CA LEU A 64 -3.58 3.05 -10.31
C LEU A 64 -4.32 2.08 -9.38
N HIS A 65 -3.72 0.93 -9.08
CA HIS A 65 -4.26 0.01 -8.07
C HIS A 65 -3.72 0.38 -6.71
N LEU A 66 -4.58 0.94 -5.87
CA LEU A 66 -4.20 1.41 -4.56
C LEU A 66 -4.74 0.49 -3.48
N GLU A 67 -3.83 -0.12 -2.72
CA GLU A 67 -4.18 -0.96 -1.57
C GLU A 67 -3.54 -0.41 -0.32
N VAL A 68 -4.30 -0.35 0.78
CA VAL A 68 -3.83 0.19 2.05
C VAL A 68 -4.09 -0.82 3.15
N TYR A 69 -3.07 -1.05 3.97
CA TYR A 69 -3.08 -1.98 5.08
C TYR A 69 -2.70 -1.25 6.37
N LYS A 70 -3.33 -1.63 7.49
CA LYS A 70 -3.01 -1.04 8.80
C LYS A 70 -1.57 -1.26 9.25
N GLY A 71 -0.93 -2.33 8.77
CA GLY A 71 0.48 -2.65 9.06
C GLY A 71 0.71 -3.46 10.35
N ASP A 72 -0.36 -3.96 10.97
CA ASP A 72 -0.35 -4.83 12.16
C ASP A 72 -0.18 -6.33 11.82
N SER A 73 0.29 -6.67 10.62
CA SER A 73 0.53 -8.05 10.17
C SER A 73 1.73 -8.12 9.22
N SER A 74 2.42 -9.25 9.23
CA SER A 74 3.59 -9.57 8.39
C SER A 74 3.31 -10.57 7.27
N ARG A 75 2.12 -11.18 7.22
CA ARG A 75 1.74 -12.09 6.12
C ARG A 75 1.79 -11.39 4.75
N PRO A 76 1.94 -12.14 3.63
CA PRO A 76 1.85 -11.58 2.28
C PRO A 76 0.58 -10.75 2.09
N LEU A 77 0.68 -9.65 1.34
CA LEU A 77 -0.45 -8.75 1.10
C LEU A 77 -1.52 -9.40 0.19
N THR A 78 -1.12 -10.30 -0.70
CA THR A 78 -2.04 -11.12 -1.51
C THR A 78 -2.32 -12.45 -0.81
N GLN A 79 -3.61 -12.74 -0.56
CA GLN A 79 -4.10 -13.96 0.08
C GLN A 79 -5.37 -14.45 -0.63
N ARG A 80 -5.20 -15.33 -1.64
CA ARG A 80 -6.27 -15.75 -2.56
C ARG A 80 -7.48 -16.42 -1.93
N ASN A 81 -7.31 -16.98 -0.73
CA ASN A 81 -8.38 -17.67 -0.02
C ASN A 81 -8.95 -16.85 1.15
N ASN A 82 -8.54 -15.59 1.31
CA ASN A 82 -9.05 -14.76 2.40
C ASN A 82 -10.37 -14.08 2.03
N LYS A 83 -11.41 -14.35 2.83
CA LYS A 83 -12.75 -13.75 2.69
C LYS A 83 -13.14 -12.88 3.89
N THR A 84 -12.35 -12.92 4.97
CA THR A 84 -12.65 -12.21 6.21
C THR A 84 -11.65 -11.09 6.44
N TYR A 85 -12.17 -9.88 6.67
CA TYR A 85 -11.38 -8.66 6.79
C TYR A 85 -11.78 -7.92 8.06
N LYS A 86 -10.78 -7.35 8.75
CA LYS A 86 -11.00 -6.74 10.07
C LYS A 86 -11.59 -5.33 9.99
N TYR A 87 -11.33 -4.61 8.89
CA TYR A 87 -11.60 -3.18 8.79
C TYR A 87 -12.38 -2.78 7.53
N VAL A 88 -12.74 -3.75 6.68
CA VAL A 88 -13.57 -3.55 5.49
C VAL A 88 -14.63 -4.65 5.43
N PRO A 89 -15.76 -4.45 4.71
CA PRO A 89 -16.77 -5.47 4.54
C PRO A 89 -16.20 -6.79 3.99
N GLU A 90 -16.86 -7.92 4.27
CA GLU A 90 -16.48 -9.20 3.69
C GLU A 90 -16.71 -9.21 2.18
N ALA A 91 -15.69 -9.63 1.43
CA ALA A 91 -15.75 -9.84 0.00
C ALA A 91 -14.57 -10.73 -0.43
N ASN A 92 -14.52 -11.15 -1.70
CA ASN A 92 -13.35 -11.84 -2.24
C ASN A 92 -12.31 -10.85 -2.77
N TYR A 93 -11.69 -10.06 -1.88
CA TYR A 93 -10.60 -9.17 -2.28
C TYR A 93 -9.29 -9.91 -2.54
N GLU A 94 -9.14 -11.17 -2.11
CA GLU A 94 -7.88 -11.91 -2.17
C GLU A 94 -6.71 -11.15 -1.48
N ARG A 95 -7.01 -10.33 -0.47
CA ARG A 95 -6.03 -9.48 0.24
C ARG A 95 -5.84 -9.91 1.69
N ARG A 96 -4.75 -9.44 2.29
CA ARG A 96 -4.46 -9.62 3.72
C ARG A 96 -5.57 -9.02 4.59
N SER A 97 -5.89 -9.70 5.68
CA SER A 97 -7.04 -9.39 6.56
C SER A 97 -7.01 -7.99 7.20
N ASN A 98 -5.87 -7.32 7.24
CA ASN A 98 -5.72 -5.95 7.75
C ASN A 98 -5.80 -4.87 6.66
N LEU A 99 -6.39 -5.19 5.51
CA LEU A 99 -6.81 -4.21 4.51
C LEU A 99 -7.75 -3.18 5.18
N ILE A 100 -7.57 -1.91 4.86
CA ILE A 100 -8.40 -0.79 5.35
C ILE A 100 -8.93 0.03 4.17
N ASN A 101 -9.97 0.82 4.41
CA ASN A 101 -10.37 1.84 3.45
C ASN A 101 -9.21 2.84 3.26
N PRO A 102 -8.77 3.16 2.03
CA PRO A 102 -7.67 4.10 1.81
C PRO A 102 -7.86 5.46 2.49
N MET A 103 -9.11 5.90 2.66
CA MET A 103 -9.43 7.16 3.32
C MET A 103 -9.20 7.13 4.84
N ASP A 104 -9.17 5.95 5.47
CA ASP A 104 -8.90 5.83 6.91
C ASP A 104 -7.45 6.19 7.28
N LEU A 105 -6.53 6.28 6.30
CA LEU A 105 -5.18 6.82 6.52
C LEU A 105 -5.18 8.21 7.16
N LEU A 106 -6.20 9.03 6.85
CA LEU A 106 -6.33 10.38 7.42
C LEU A 106 -6.56 10.34 8.94
N ARG A 107 -7.04 9.22 9.47
CA ARG A 107 -7.40 9.02 10.88
C ARG A 107 -6.34 8.25 11.67
N LEU A 108 -5.39 7.60 10.99
CA LEU A 108 -4.28 6.88 11.63
C LEU A 108 -3.29 7.81 12.35
N LYS A 109 -3.31 9.12 12.03
CA LYS A 109 -2.56 10.16 12.76
C LYS A 109 -3.18 10.42 14.14
N THR A 110 -3.07 9.48 15.08
CA THR A 110 -3.46 9.70 16.49
C THR A 110 -2.65 8.84 17.47
N LYS A 111 -1.32 8.81 17.34
CA LYS A 111 -0.42 8.47 18.47
C LYS A 111 0.87 9.32 18.45
N SER A 112 0.75 10.64 18.57
CA SER A 112 1.91 11.47 18.91
C SER A 112 1.65 12.76 19.69
N GLU A 113 0.44 13.04 20.21
CA GLU A 113 0.21 14.29 20.98
C GLU A 113 -0.48 14.14 22.34
N LYS A 114 -0.98 12.95 22.72
CA LYS A 114 -1.63 12.75 24.04
C LYS A 114 -0.85 11.94 25.07
N ASP A 115 0.33 11.42 24.73
CA ASP A 115 1.24 10.75 25.68
C ASP A 115 2.37 11.67 26.19
N VAL A 116 2.35 12.96 25.85
CA VAL A 116 3.25 13.99 26.40
C VAL A 116 2.43 14.92 27.29
N LYS A 117 1.85 14.37 28.37
CA LYS A 117 1.47 15.08 29.59
C LYS A 117 0.79 14.10 30.54
N LYS A 118 1.59 13.43 31.36
CA LYS A 118 1.25 13.17 32.75
C LYS A 118 2.53 13.05 33.57
#